data_AF-A0A2M7H4V9-F1
#
_entry.id   AF-A0A2M7H4V9-F1
#
_cell.length_a   1.000
_cell.length_b   1.000
_cell.length_c   1.000
_cell.angle_alpha   90.00
_cell.angle_beta   90.00
_cell.angle_gamma   90.00
#
_symmetry.space_group_name_H-M   'P 1'
#
loop_
_entity.id
_entity.type
_entity.pdbx_description
1 polymer ?
#
loop_
_entity_poly.entity_id
_entity_poly.type
_entity_poly.pdbx_seq_one_letter_code
_entity_poly.pdbx_strand_id
1 'polypeptide(L)'
;MRTIEVRNELTTEWKNRGVEQPLDFAILTNEVYKGWSGMKSKEYQKFKGLKKGENLRDHMTNLELVLNMLAEASTAEIARNKDAQGVDENKSAAQQGSQIAGNARKELEENTGKPIVSKDNYLPKNDKPEQLT
;
A
#
# COMPACT_ATOMS: atom_id res chain seq x y z
N MET A 1 5.68 5.90 -14.00
CA MET A 1 5.41 6.31 -12.60
C MET A 1 6.57 5.83 -11.74
N ARG A 2 7.08 6.65 -10.82
CA ARG A 2 8.20 6.30 -9.92
C ARG A 2 7.74 5.49 -8.69
N THR A 3 6.86 4.51 -8.89
CA THR A 3 6.23 3.71 -7.82
C THR A 3 7.23 2.85 -7.06
N ILE A 4 8.25 2.33 -7.75
CA ILE A 4 9.30 1.49 -7.15
C ILE A 4 10.25 2.34 -6.31
N GLU A 5 10.55 3.56 -6.74
CA GLU A 5 11.48 4.46 -6.04
C GLU A 5 10.95 4.83 -4.64
N VAL A 6 9.67 5.23 -4.53
CA VAL A 6 9.07 5.59 -3.23
C VAL A 6 9.04 4.40 -2.26
N ARG A 7 8.74 3.20 -2.76
CA ARG A 7 8.79 1.97 -1.96
C ARG A 7 10.21 1.67 -1.47
N ASN A 8 11.19 1.79 -2.37
CA ASN A 8 12.60 1.53 -2.05
C ASN A 8 13.13 2.55 -1.04
N GLU A 9 12.71 3.81 -1.15
CA GLU A 9 13.03 4.86 -0.21
C GLU A 9 12.49 4.51 1.19
N LEU A 10 11.20 4.19 1.32
CA LEU A 10 10.62 3.80 2.60
C LEU A 10 11.31 2.58 3.22
N THR A 11 11.61 1.57 2.41
CA THR A 11 12.30 0.36 2.88
C THR A 11 13.72 0.67 3.35
N THR A 12 14.43 1.56 2.64
CA THR A 12 15.76 2.05 3.02
C THR A 12 15.70 2.85 4.32
N GLU A 13 14.69 3.72 4.45
CA GLU A 13 14.46 4.52 5.65
C GLU A 13 14.28 3.64 6.89
N TRP A 14 13.45 2.59 6.80
CA TRP A 14 13.27 1.62 7.88
C TRP A 14 14.58 0.90 8.24
N LYS A 15 15.38 0.49 7.26
CA LYS A 15 16.70 -0.13 7.51
C LYS A 15 17.63 0.81 8.27
N ASN A 16 17.71 2.06 7.85
CA ASN A 16 18.54 3.08 8.49
C ASN A 16 18.10 3.35 9.95
N ARG A 17 16.86 3.00 10.28
CA ARG A 17 16.24 3.15 11.60
C ARG A 17 16.23 1.87 12.44
N GLY A 18 17.03 0.87 12.07
CA GLY A 18 17.18 -0.37 12.85
C GLY A 18 16.07 -1.40 12.65
N VAL A 19 15.30 -1.31 11.57
CA VAL A 19 14.37 -2.39 11.16
C VAL A 19 15.13 -3.39 10.28
N GLU A 20 15.28 -4.62 10.75
CA GLU A 20 16.13 -5.61 10.09
C GLU A 20 15.39 -6.89 9.70
N GLN A 21 14.41 -7.34 10.51
CA GLN A 21 13.79 -8.65 10.30
C GLN A 21 12.73 -8.60 9.20
N PRO A 22 12.67 -9.59 8.29
CA PRO A 22 11.63 -9.65 7.26
C PRO A 22 10.20 -9.58 7.81
N LEU A 23 9.98 -10.07 9.03
CA LEU A 23 8.69 -10.00 9.71
C LEU A 23 8.31 -8.55 10.07
N ASP A 24 9.28 -7.73 10.49
CA ASP A 24 9.04 -6.33 10.85
C ASP A 24 8.64 -5.52 9.63
N PHE A 25 9.35 -5.70 8.50
CA PHE A 25 8.96 -5.11 7.23
C PHE A 25 7.52 -5.49 6.84
N ALA A 26 7.13 -6.75 7.04
CA ALA A 26 5.77 -7.20 6.76
C ALA A 26 4.73 -6.57 7.71
N ILE A 27 5.07 -6.37 8.98
CA ILE A 27 4.21 -5.68 9.96
C ILE A 27 4.00 -4.23 9.54
N LEU A 28 5.09 -3.49 9.29
CA LEU A 28 5.01 -2.08 8.91
C LEU A 28 4.28 -1.88 7.58
N THR A 29 4.55 -2.73 6.60
CA THR A 29 3.83 -2.74 5.31
C THR A 29 2.34 -2.99 5.51
N ASN A 30 1.95 -3.85 6.45
CA ASN A 30 0.54 -4.08 6.75
C ASN A 30 -0.12 -2.87 7.40
N GLU A 31 0.57 -2.11 8.27
CA GLU A 31 0.03 -0.85 8.79
C GLU A 31 -0.18 0.15 7.66
N VAL A 32 0.78 0.25 6.72
CA VAL A 32 0.66 1.13 5.55
C VAL A 32 -0.60 0.81 4.75
N TYR A 33 -0.75 -0.45 4.30
CA TYR A 33 -1.93 -0.86 3.54
C TYR A 33 -3.23 -0.67 4.33
N LYS A 34 -3.24 -1.05 5.60
CA LYS A 34 -4.45 -1.02 6.43
C LYS A 34 -4.95 0.41 6.63
N GLY A 35 -4.07 1.37 6.89
CA GLY A 35 -4.51 2.74 7.18
C GLY A 35 -5.17 3.42 5.99
N TRP A 36 -4.67 3.21 4.76
CA TRP A 36 -5.25 3.84 3.59
C TRP A 36 -6.39 3.03 2.97
N SER A 37 -6.25 1.71 2.85
CA SER A 37 -7.22 0.84 2.16
C SER A 37 -8.25 0.18 3.08
N GLY A 38 -7.97 0.12 4.38
CA GLY A 38 -8.74 -0.66 5.36
C GLY A 38 -8.36 -2.15 5.43
N MET A 39 -7.44 -2.63 4.59
CA MET A 39 -7.02 -4.05 4.52
C MET A 39 -5.51 -4.21 4.69
N LYS A 40 -5.08 -5.31 5.30
CA LYS A 40 -3.67 -5.75 5.25
C LYS A 40 -3.32 -6.28 3.87
N SER A 41 -2.02 -6.40 3.57
CA SER A 41 -1.53 -6.80 2.24
C SER A 41 -2.17 -8.10 1.73
N LYS A 42 -2.21 -9.16 2.56
CA LYS A 42 -2.81 -10.45 2.18
C LYS A 42 -4.33 -10.39 1.99
N GLU A 43 -5.02 -9.59 2.80
CA GLU A 43 -6.47 -9.41 2.70
C GLU A 43 -6.80 -8.68 1.39
N TYR A 44 -6.00 -7.68 1.04
CA TYR A 44 -6.16 -6.91 -0.18
C TYR A 44 -5.86 -7.76 -1.43
N GLN A 45 -4.80 -8.57 -1.41
CA GLN A 45 -4.54 -9.55 -2.48
C GLN A 45 -5.73 -10.50 -2.68
N LYS A 46 -6.32 -11.00 -1.59
CA LYS A 46 -7.52 -11.84 -1.66
C LYS A 46 -8.74 -11.08 -2.20
N PHE A 47 -8.94 -9.83 -1.76
CA PHE A 47 -10.03 -8.97 -2.23
C PHE A 47 -9.97 -8.73 -3.74
N LYS A 48 -8.75 -8.50 -4.27
CA LYS A 48 -8.43 -8.34 -5.70
C LYS A 48 -8.47 -9.65 -6.50
N GLY A 49 -8.63 -10.80 -5.83
CA GLY A 49 -8.69 -12.12 -6.47
C GLY A 49 -7.35 -12.61 -7.01
N LEU A 50 -6.24 -12.18 -6.41
CA LEU A 50 -4.90 -12.50 -6.89
C LEU A 50 -4.49 -13.94 -6.56
N LYS A 51 -3.79 -14.56 -7.51
CA LYS A 51 -3.15 -15.87 -7.39
C LYS A 51 -1.85 -15.75 -6.59
N LYS A 52 -1.38 -16.89 -6.08
CA LYS A 52 -0.10 -16.96 -5.36
C LYS A 52 1.03 -16.50 -6.26
N GLY A 53 1.79 -15.50 -5.79
CA GLY A 53 2.93 -14.93 -6.51
C GLY A 53 2.63 -13.64 -7.29
N GLU A 54 1.37 -13.28 -7.47
CA GLU A 54 0.99 -12.00 -8.09
C GLU A 54 1.24 -10.82 -7.13
N ASN A 55 1.87 -9.77 -7.65
CA ASN A 55 2.20 -8.57 -6.89
C ASN A 55 1.00 -7.63 -6.87
N LEU A 56 0.53 -7.26 -5.68
CA LEU A 56 -0.65 -6.41 -5.49
C LEU A 56 -0.59 -5.11 -6.31
N ARG A 57 0.59 -4.49 -6.43
CA ARG A 57 0.77 -3.18 -7.09
C ARG A 57 0.56 -3.25 -8.59
N ASP A 58 0.84 -4.40 -9.22
CA ASP A 58 0.62 -4.60 -10.66
C ASP A 58 -0.88 -4.70 -11.00
N HIS A 59 -1.71 -4.91 -9.97
CA HIS A 59 -3.16 -5.04 -10.06
C HIS A 59 -3.91 -3.86 -9.42
N MET A 60 -3.21 -2.83 -8.94
CA MET A 60 -3.82 -1.59 -8.46
C MET A 60 -4.17 -0.68 -9.62
N THR A 61 -5.33 -0.03 -9.55
CA THR A 61 -5.69 1.10 -10.41
C THR A 61 -4.74 2.29 -10.18
N ASN A 62 -4.78 3.27 -11.07
CA ASN A 62 -3.95 4.47 -10.94
C ASN A 62 -4.19 5.21 -9.62
N LEU A 63 -5.44 5.31 -9.17
CA LEU A 63 -5.76 6.01 -7.91
C LEU A 63 -5.31 5.21 -6.69
N GLU A 64 -5.47 3.88 -6.70
CA GLU A 64 -4.93 3.01 -5.64
C GLU A 64 -3.39 3.11 -5.56
N LEU A 65 -2.70 3.15 -6.71
CA LEU A 65 -1.25 3.34 -6.75
C LEU A 65 -0.81 4.69 -6.17
N VAL A 66 -1.49 5.78 -6.55
CA VAL A 66 -1.18 7.13 -6.05
C VAL A 66 -1.40 7.22 -4.54
N LEU A 67 -2.51 6.69 -4.04
CA LEU A 67 -2.80 6.66 -2.60
C LEU A 67 -1.79 5.81 -1.83
N ASN A 68 -1.38 4.66 -2.39
CA ASN A 68 -0.35 3.85 -1.77
C ASN A 68 0.99 4.57 -1.73
N MET A 69 1.39 5.27 -2.80
CA MET A 69 2.60 6.09 -2.83
C MET A 69 2.53 7.25 -1.82
N LEU A 70 1.37 7.91 -1.70
CA LEU A 70 1.16 8.95 -0.69
C LEU A 70 1.34 8.40 0.72
N ALA A 71 0.79 7.22 1.01
CA ALA A 71 0.95 6.56 2.31
C ALA A 71 2.42 6.26 2.62
N GLU A 72 3.17 5.78 1.63
CA GLU A 72 4.58 5.43 1.78
C GLU A 72 5.48 6.65 1.95
N ALA A 73 5.33 7.66 1.08
CA ALA A 73 6.08 8.90 1.16
C ALA A 73 5.80 9.62 2.48
N SER A 74 4.54 9.69 2.91
CA SER A 74 4.16 10.30 4.19
C SER A 74 4.75 9.53 5.37
N THR A 75 4.78 8.19 5.31
CA THR A 75 5.38 7.36 6.36
C THR A 75 6.88 7.64 6.49
N ALA A 76 7.60 7.65 5.37
CA ALA A 76 9.04 7.93 5.36
C ALA A 76 9.34 9.33 5.90
N GLU A 77 8.56 10.32 5.47
CA GLU A 77 8.71 11.71 5.91
C GLU A 77 8.41 11.90 7.40
N ILE A 78 7.38 11.22 7.93
CA ILE A 78 7.07 11.24 9.36
C ILE A 78 8.17 10.55 10.15
N ALA A 79 8.67 9.40 9.68
CA ALA A 79 9.76 8.68 10.34
C ALA A 79 11.02 9.56 10.42
N ARG A 80 11.35 10.29 9.34
CA ARG A 80 12.44 11.28 9.32
C ARG A 80 12.24 12.40 10.33
N ASN A 81 11.09 13.06 10.28
CA ASN A 81 10.84 14.24 11.10
C ASN A 81 10.70 13.93 12.59
N LYS A 82 10.28 12.71 12.94
CA LYS A 82 10.18 12.25 14.34
C LYS A 82 11.41 11.51 14.84
N ASP A 83 12.40 11.35 13.97
CA ASP A 83 13.54 10.47 14.18
C ASP A 83 13.15 9.08 14.71
N ALA A 84 12.12 8.46 14.13
CA ALA A 84 11.57 7.20 14.62
C ALA A 84 12.63 6.07 14.56
N GLN A 85 12.86 5.38 15.67
CA GLN A 85 13.81 4.28 15.79
C GLN A 85 13.12 2.94 16.07
N GLY A 86 13.66 1.86 15.50
CA GLY A 86 13.16 0.51 15.68
C GLY A 86 11.73 0.30 15.16
N VAL A 87 11.17 -0.86 15.45
CA VAL A 87 9.90 -1.30 14.86
C VAL A 87 8.70 -0.52 15.41
N ASP A 88 8.66 -0.28 16.72
CA ASP A 88 7.47 0.29 17.37
C ASP A 88 7.23 1.75 16.97
N GLU A 89 8.28 2.58 16.91
CA GLU A 89 8.14 3.97 16.49
C GLU A 89 7.84 4.07 14.99
N ASN A 90 8.49 3.23 14.17
CA ASN A 90 8.20 3.18 12.74
C ASN A 90 6.79 2.63 12.45
N LYS A 91 6.23 1.80 13.35
CA LYS A 91 4.83 1.38 13.28
C LYS A 91 3.90 2.56 13.51
N SER A 92 4.21 3.42 14.49
CA SER A 92 3.46 4.66 14.71
C SER A 92 3.56 5.61 13.52
N ALA A 93 4.74 5.74 12.91
CA ALA A 93 4.94 6.54 11.70
C ALA A 93 4.13 5.98 10.52
N ALA A 94 4.11 4.65 10.33
CA ALA A 94 3.34 3.97 9.29
C ALA A 94 1.83 4.18 9.46
N GLN A 95 1.32 4.14 10.70
CA GLN A 95 -0.08 4.40 11.00
C GLN A 95 -0.47 5.85 10.66
N GLN A 96 0.37 6.82 11.02
CA GLN A 96 0.12 8.23 10.71
C GLN A 96 0.21 8.52 9.21
N GLY A 97 1.26 8.04 8.54
CA GLY A 97 1.45 8.23 7.10
C GLY A 97 0.34 7.60 6.27
N SER A 98 -0.11 6.40 6.64
CA SER A 98 -1.23 5.74 5.97
C SER A 98 -2.59 6.37 6.27
N GLN A 99 -2.79 6.94 7.46
CA GLN A 99 -4.01 7.69 7.77
C GLN A 99 -4.16 8.94 6.89
N ILE A 100 -3.06 9.63 6.55
CA ILE A 100 -3.08 10.77 5.62
C ILE A 100 -3.64 10.35 4.26
N ALA A 101 -3.11 9.27 3.69
CA ALA A 101 -3.62 8.72 2.44
C ALA A 101 -5.06 8.19 2.56
N GLY A 102 -5.41 7.60 3.71
CA GLY A 102 -6.77 7.16 4.00
C GLY A 102 -7.78 8.30 4.05
N ASN A 103 -7.38 9.46 4.57
CA ASN A 103 -8.21 10.67 4.56
C ASN A 103 -8.38 11.21 3.13
N ALA A 104 -7.29 11.32 2.38
CA ALA A 104 -7.34 11.73 0.97
C ALA A 104 -8.23 10.80 0.13
N ARG A 105 -8.17 9.49 0.38
CA ARG A 105 -9.07 8.51 -0.23
C ARG A 105 -10.54 8.84 0.08
N LYS A 106 -10.88 8.99 1.36
CA LYS A 106 -12.27 9.25 1.79
C LYS A 106 -12.81 10.53 1.18
N GLU A 107 -12.04 11.61 1.22
CA GLU A 107 -12.42 12.89 0.62
C GLU A 107 -12.68 12.75 -0.89
N LEU A 108 -11.83 11.99 -1.60
CA LEU A 108 -12.05 11.71 -3.01
C LEU A 108 -13.30 10.85 -3.28
N GLU A 109 -13.52 9.81 -2.46
CA GLU A 109 -14.71 8.95 -2.54
C GLU A 109 -16.00 9.77 -2.29
N GLU A 110 -15.98 10.69 -1.32
CA GLU A 110 -17.09 11.59 -1.01
C GLU A 110 -17.41 12.54 -2.18
N ASN A 111 -16.39 13.13 -2.79
CA ASN A 111 -16.57 14.06 -3.91
C ASN A 111 -16.96 13.37 -5.22
N THR A 112 -16.54 12.13 -5.44
CA THR A 112 -16.80 11.39 -6.69
C THR A 112 -17.99 10.44 -6.60
N GLY A 113 -18.45 10.10 -5.39
CA GLY A 113 -19.50 9.11 -5.15
C GLY A 113 -19.11 7.68 -5.51
N LYS A 114 -17.82 7.39 -5.74
CA LYS A 114 -17.32 6.08 -6.17
C LYS A 114 -16.23 5.58 -5.23
N PRO A 115 -16.24 4.29 -4.84
CA PRO A 115 -15.15 3.72 -4.06
C PRO A 115 -13.86 3.67 -4.87
N ILE A 116 -12.74 4.05 -4.27
CA ILE A 116 -11.41 3.94 -4.91
C ILE A 116 -10.82 2.55 -4.71
N VAL A 117 -11.03 1.95 -3.54
CA VAL A 117 -10.68 0.54 -3.31
C VAL A 117 -11.75 -0.33 -3.93
N SER A 118 -11.40 -1.00 -5.03
CA SER A 118 -12.33 -1.87 -5.76
C SER A 118 -11.67 -3.20 -6.15
N LYS A 119 -12.50 -4.14 -6.63
CA LYS A 119 -12.01 -5.41 -7.19
C LYS A 119 -11.46 -5.27 -8.61
N ASP A 120 -11.51 -4.07 -9.18
CA ASP A 120 -11.02 -3.82 -10.54
C ASP A 120 -9.51 -4.01 -10.55
N ASN A 121 -9.01 -4.67 -11.60
CA ASN A 121 -7.60 -4.91 -11.79
C ASN A 121 -7.11 -4.12 -12.99
N TYR A 122 -5.92 -3.54 -12.88
CA TYR A 122 -5.27 -2.81 -13.97
C TYR A 122 -4.88 -3.74 -15.13
N LEU A 123 -4.50 -4.98 -14.84
CA LEU A 123 -4.31 -6.01 -15.84
C LEU A 123 -5.65 -6.70 -16.14
N PRO A 124 -6.07 -6.81 -17.42
CA PRO A 124 -7.25 -7.58 -17.77
C PRO A 124 -7.06 -9.03 -17.29
N LYS A 125 -8.16 -9.66 -16.83
CA LYS A 125 -8.14 -11.11 -16.65
C LYS A 125 -7.77 -11.71 -18.01
N ASN A 126 -6.71 -12.51 -18.06
CA ASN A 126 -6.51 -13.43 -19.18
C ASN A 126 -7.66 -14.44 -19.11
N ASP A 127 -8.84 -14.04 -19.56
CA ASP A 127 -9.92 -14.95 -19.87
C ASP A 127 -9.37 -15.83 -20.99
N LYS A 128 -9.04 -17.08 -20.63
CA LYS A 128 -8.77 -18.10 -21.63
C LYS A 128 -9.96 -18.08 -22.59
N PRO A 129 -9.75 -18.05 -23.91
CA PRO A 129 -10.87 -18.08 -24.84
C PRO A 129 -11.75 -19.26 -24.48
N GLU A 130 -13.03 -18.99 -24.24
CA GLU A 130 -14.06 -20.03 -24.17
C GLU A 130 -13.86 -20.89 -25.40
N GLN A 131 -13.47 -22.15 -25.19
CA GLN A 131 -13.55 -23.14 -26.24
C GLN A 131 -15.04 -23.27 -26.55
N LEU A 132 -15.45 -22.67 -27.66
CA LEU A 132 -16.70 -22.98 -28.33
C LEU A 132 -16.68 -24.49 -28.63
N THR A 133 -17.41 -25.25 -27.81
CA THR A 133 -17.86 -26.60 -28.11
C THR A 133 -19.29 -26.55 -28.62
#